data_AF-A0A9P3BKF4-F1
#
_entry.id   AF-A0A9P3BKF4-F1
#
_cell.length_a   1.000
_cell.length_b   1.000
_cell.length_c   1.000
_cell.angle_alpha   90.00
_cell.angle_beta   90.00
_cell.angle_gamma   90.00
#
_symmetry.space_group_name_H-M   'P 1'
#
loop_
_entity.id
_entity.type
_entity.pdbx_description
1 polymer ?
#
loop_
_entity_poly.entity_id
_entity_poly.type
_entity_poly.pdbx_seq_one_letter_code
_entity_poly.pdbx_strand_id
1 'polypeptide(L)'
;MDDLEFVRVWIDDPELSPDDAVWHHNLDDVVKVIVPLPCQYRKLADFAVDKHGVERVLERYEAVRSLPLGSKDPMVLAQKPRDLTLKRLEACKQLRDAYCDRLAKMDLDDQDRIRLERQLNAQGRAWLERRLRSIVEVLDNLQNSVQTVRIWYPVCQGPLTQDAKDKGIGDMILAEVQLEDPSNGYAPIYPSHRPAGAVLVDLAVLPEYTATVRSKYLPVNFTPFGDDDPLVCSQPGENIDLKRALAFNQVFFRYDQARRIQQSRVQLLGIENELISNWFSRCMRELEGRVKVIHGCETIRIWCCSHQEDPMTSVRSKGLHDVVRAAVPLQDPHYRRVADDRTLHPDGAILVDLAVHEEDVGRVLSKYGVIDFVPMSNEDPVVLSQSSDKIEDKQIAAYEDMLERYSHYLREKCHLLSPMAIVWVAERLAGIENQLSVLRPNCLEVGSLPCSSLRMLILQTIRIYCPKYETHPWEIIRKLDLGDIVREAVPLEDQMSPQELVQVDLAVEPSGVSRVRGLCQLVEFQRLSEDDPIIQMQPNGGPHMKKFNGYNYVLQRYKEARSLRQLDGALMLWYEKEIMDLKSHIERLGYF
;
A
#
# COMPACT_ATOMS: atom_id res chain seq x y z
N MET A 1 43.85 -19.64 4.84
CA MET A 1 42.68 -19.43 5.73
C MET A 1 41.45 -20.19 5.24
N ASP A 2 41.63 -21.24 4.40
CA ASP A 2 40.56 -22.00 3.74
C ASP A 2 40.75 -23.52 3.92
N ASP A 3 41.11 -23.97 5.13
CA ASP A 3 41.43 -25.40 5.34
C ASP A 3 40.22 -26.24 5.79
N LEU A 4 39.05 -25.60 5.98
CA LEU A 4 37.80 -26.28 6.34
C LEU A 4 36.85 -26.38 5.15
N GLU A 5 36.42 -27.61 4.86
CA GLU A 5 35.41 -27.95 3.88
C GLU A 5 34.04 -28.20 4.53
N PHE A 6 32.99 -27.93 3.77
CA PHE A 6 31.59 -28.12 4.18
C PHE A 6 31.13 -29.52 3.79
N VAL A 7 30.66 -30.30 4.76
CA VAL A 7 30.05 -31.62 4.51
C VAL A 7 28.71 -31.70 5.24
N ARG A 8 27.62 -31.90 4.49
CA ARG A 8 26.28 -32.16 5.05
C ARG A 8 26.02 -33.65 5.08
N VAL A 9 25.69 -34.20 6.24
CA VAL A 9 25.56 -35.65 6.44
C VAL A 9 24.28 -36.05 7.16
N TRP A 10 23.84 -37.27 6.88
CA TRP A 10 22.86 -37.98 7.71
C TRP A 10 23.55 -38.69 8.86
N ILE A 11 22.89 -38.67 10.02
CA ILE A 11 23.29 -39.45 11.19
C ILE A 11 22.28 -40.60 11.32
N ASP A 12 22.79 -41.81 11.19
CA ASP A 12 22.00 -43.04 11.08
C ASP A 12 21.41 -43.47 12.42
N ASP A 13 22.13 -43.19 13.51
CA ASP A 13 21.72 -43.53 14.85
C ASP A 13 20.76 -42.47 15.42
N PRO A 14 19.47 -42.80 15.64
CA PRO A 14 18.50 -41.87 16.17
C PRO A 14 18.69 -41.57 17.67
N GLU A 15 19.54 -42.32 18.39
CA GLU A 15 19.84 -42.10 19.81
C GLU A 15 21.01 -41.12 19.99
N LEU A 16 22.01 -41.15 19.09
CA LEU A 16 23.20 -40.30 19.21
C LEU A 16 22.95 -38.85 18.76
N SER A 17 23.35 -37.87 19.56
CA SER A 17 23.41 -36.48 19.09
C SER A 17 24.49 -36.32 18.00
N PRO A 18 24.44 -35.27 17.16
CA PRO A 18 25.50 -35.03 16.18
C PRO A 18 26.89 -34.91 16.79
N ASP A 19 27.00 -34.27 17.96
CA ASP A 19 28.25 -34.18 18.70
C ASP A 19 28.70 -35.58 19.16
N ASP A 20 27.83 -36.38 19.80
CA ASP A 20 28.16 -37.74 20.27
C ASP A 20 28.54 -38.70 19.13
N ALA A 21 27.90 -38.56 17.97
CA ALA A 21 28.18 -39.38 16.80
C ALA A 21 29.61 -39.17 16.28
N VAL A 22 30.09 -37.92 16.28
CA VAL A 22 31.47 -37.60 15.85
C VAL A 22 32.49 -38.22 16.80
N TRP A 23 32.23 -38.18 18.11
CA TRP A 23 33.05 -38.86 19.11
C TRP A 23 33.03 -40.38 18.94
N HIS A 24 31.85 -40.98 18.73
CA HIS A 24 31.71 -42.43 18.57
C HIS A 24 32.51 -42.99 17.40
N HIS A 25 32.68 -42.20 16.33
CA HIS A 25 33.44 -42.59 15.14
C HIS A 25 34.91 -42.14 15.14
N ASN A 26 35.42 -41.57 16.24
CA ASN A 26 36.78 -41.01 16.36
C ASN A 26 37.09 -40.02 15.22
N LEU A 27 36.23 -39.03 15.05
CA LEU A 27 36.35 -37.98 14.03
C LEU A 27 36.57 -36.58 14.65
N ASP A 28 36.75 -36.49 15.97
CA ASP A 28 37.01 -35.26 16.72
C ASP A 28 38.33 -34.57 16.31
N ASP A 29 39.28 -35.34 15.78
CA ASP A 29 40.53 -34.81 15.24
C ASP A 29 40.35 -34.08 13.91
N VAL A 30 39.31 -34.39 13.13
CA VAL A 30 39.08 -33.83 11.79
C VAL A 30 37.85 -32.92 11.67
N VAL A 31 36.80 -33.14 12.47
CA VAL A 31 35.59 -32.30 12.48
C VAL A 31 35.77 -31.17 13.50
N LYS A 32 35.78 -29.92 13.03
CA LYS A 32 36.00 -28.75 13.91
C LYS A 32 34.72 -28.09 14.38
N VAL A 33 33.68 -28.13 13.56
CA VAL A 33 32.38 -27.54 13.88
C VAL A 33 31.27 -28.48 13.47
N ILE A 34 30.28 -28.62 14.35
CA ILE A 34 29.07 -29.40 14.13
C ILE A 34 27.89 -28.46 14.29
N VAL A 35 27.04 -28.39 13.27
CA VAL A 35 25.78 -27.65 13.30
C VAL A 35 24.64 -28.65 13.13
N PRO A 36 23.94 -29.03 14.22
CA PRO A 36 22.72 -29.81 14.14
C PRO A 36 21.65 -29.06 13.34
N LEU A 37 20.99 -29.74 12.40
CA LEU A 37 19.97 -29.14 11.55
C LEU A 37 18.58 -29.70 11.89
N PRO A 38 17.54 -28.85 11.94
CA PRO A 38 16.18 -29.30 12.19
C PRO A 38 15.64 -30.07 10.97
N CYS A 39 15.49 -31.38 11.12
CA CYS A 39 14.92 -32.28 10.12
C CYS A 39 14.07 -33.35 10.84
N GLN A 40 12.84 -33.55 10.39
CA GLN A 40 11.85 -34.38 11.12
C GLN A 40 12.05 -35.89 10.95
N TYR A 41 12.67 -36.32 9.85
CA TYR A 41 12.68 -37.74 9.46
C TYR A 41 13.97 -38.49 9.84
N ARG A 42 15.08 -37.77 9.89
CA ARG A 42 16.42 -38.32 10.19
C ARG A 42 17.29 -37.17 10.69
N LYS A 43 18.22 -37.47 11.59
CA LYS A 43 19.14 -36.47 12.13
C LYS A 43 20.06 -35.98 11.01
N LEU A 44 20.08 -34.67 10.81
CA LEU A 44 20.85 -33.99 9.77
C LEU A 44 21.84 -33.04 10.45
N ALA A 45 23.07 -32.95 9.95
CA ALA A 45 24.06 -32.01 10.46
C ALA A 45 24.96 -31.46 9.35
N ASP A 46 25.41 -30.23 9.51
CA ASP A 46 26.51 -29.65 8.74
C ASP A 46 27.81 -29.76 9.55
N PHE A 47 28.84 -30.31 8.93
CA PHE A 47 30.18 -30.40 9.49
C PHE A 47 31.13 -29.44 8.77
N ALA A 48 31.94 -28.73 9.55
CA ALA A 48 33.17 -28.10 9.06
C ALA A 48 34.34 -29.05 9.33
N VAL A 49 34.93 -29.57 8.26
CA VAL A 49 35.90 -30.66 8.31
C VAL A 49 37.22 -30.19 7.72
N ASP A 50 38.34 -30.57 8.32
CA ASP A 50 39.65 -30.35 7.68
C ASP A 50 39.67 -30.99 6.28
N LYS A 51 40.31 -30.35 5.31
CA LYS A 51 40.39 -30.83 3.93
C LYS A 51 40.82 -32.31 3.78
N HIS A 52 41.72 -32.77 4.64
CA HIS A 52 42.19 -34.17 4.65
C HIS A 52 41.24 -35.15 5.37
N GLY A 53 40.28 -34.63 6.13
CA GLY A 53 39.30 -35.41 6.90
C GLY A 53 38.01 -35.68 6.15
N VAL A 54 37.78 -35.05 5.00
CA VAL A 54 36.53 -35.18 4.23
C VAL A 54 36.26 -36.64 3.85
N GLU A 55 37.25 -37.35 3.31
CA GLU A 55 37.08 -38.77 2.95
C GLU A 55 36.74 -39.63 4.17
N ARG A 56 37.39 -39.40 5.32
CA ARG A 56 37.08 -40.11 6.57
C ARG A 56 35.64 -39.88 7.04
N VAL A 57 35.13 -38.66 6.90
CA VAL A 57 33.72 -38.34 7.21
C VAL A 57 32.78 -39.06 6.23
N LEU A 58 33.10 -39.05 4.94
CA LEU A 58 32.29 -39.68 3.89
C LEU A 58 32.29 -41.22 3.94
N GLU A 59 33.32 -41.85 4.53
CA GLU A 59 33.36 -43.29 4.80
C GLU A 59 32.42 -43.71 5.93
N ARG A 60 32.10 -42.78 6.85
CA ARG A 60 31.33 -43.06 8.08
C ARG A 60 29.90 -42.60 8.00
N TYR A 61 29.62 -41.53 7.26
CA TYR A 61 28.30 -40.97 7.15
C TYR A 61 27.82 -40.89 5.69
N GLU A 62 26.52 -41.06 5.51
CA GLU A 62 25.87 -40.83 4.22
C GLU A 62 25.80 -39.32 3.93
N ALA A 63 26.54 -38.86 2.93
CA ALA A 63 26.50 -37.47 2.51
C ALA A 63 25.23 -37.10 1.77
N VAL A 64 24.68 -35.93 2.11
CA VAL A 64 23.57 -35.33 1.38
C VAL A 64 24.10 -34.75 0.07
N ARG A 65 23.76 -35.41 -1.05
CA ARG A 65 24.20 -35.01 -2.40
C ARG A 65 23.37 -33.90 -3.03
N SER A 66 22.22 -33.55 -2.46
CA SER A 66 21.41 -32.46 -2.97
C SER A 66 22.05 -31.11 -2.64
N LEU A 67 21.86 -30.14 -3.54
CA LEU A 67 22.31 -28.78 -3.30
C LEU A 67 21.62 -28.23 -2.04
N PRO A 68 22.36 -27.59 -1.11
CA PRO A 68 21.75 -26.96 0.07
C PRO A 68 20.63 -26.00 -0.32
N LEU A 69 19.47 -26.13 0.34
CA LEU A 69 18.24 -25.37 0.05
C LEU A 69 17.69 -25.55 -1.39
N GLY A 70 18.18 -26.55 -2.13
CA GLY A 70 17.61 -26.99 -3.39
C GLY A 70 16.23 -27.62 -3.23
N SER A 71 15.52 -27.89 -4.33
CA SER A 71 14.17 -28.51 -4.27
C SER A 71 14.15 -29.94 -3.73
N LYS A 72 15.30 -30.60 -3.72
CA LYS A 72 15.53 -31.93 -3.14
C LYS A 72 16.31 -31.87 -1.83
N ASP A 73 16.54 -30.68 -1.28
CA ASP A 73 17.20 -30.55 0.01
C ASP A 73 16.26 -31.09 1.10
N PRO A 74 16.76 -31.89 2.05
CA PRO A 74 15.88 -32.51 3.04
C PRO A 74 15.20 -31.50 3.96
N MET A 75 15.84 -30.38 4.27
CA MET A 75 15.21 -29.31 5.07
C MET A 75 14.06 -28.68 4.29
N VAL A 76 14.19 -28.52 2.97
CA VAL A 76 13.12 -27.98 2.09
C VAL A 76 11.98 -28.99 1.97
N LEU A 77 12.27 -30.27 1.78
CA LEU A 77 11.27 -31.32 1.67
C LEU A 77 10.45 -31.51 2.96
N ALA A 78 11.07 -31.27 4.13
CA ALA A 78 10.42 -31.36 5.43
C ALA A 78 9.42 -30.21 5.72
N GLN A 79 9.41 -29.15 4.91
CA GLN A 79 8.51 -28.01 5.16
C GLN A 79 7.09 -28.29 4.67
N LYS A 80 6.14 -27.81 5.48
CA LYS A 80 4.68 -27.96 5.27
C LYS A 80 4.09 -27.17 4.08
N PRO A 81 4.54 -25.94 3.75
CA PRO A 81 3.95 -25.17 2.65
C PRO A 81 3.96 -25.98 1.35
N ARG A 82 2.94 -25.85 0.50
CA ARG A 82 2.92 -26.55 -0.79
C ARG A 82 3.95 -25.99 -1.77
N ASP A 83 4.18 -24.70 -1.69
CA ASP A 83 5.01 -23.93 -2.60
C ASP A 83 6.51 -24.09 -2.34
N LEU A 84 7.31 -24.24 -3.41
CA LEU A 84 8.74 -24.50 -3.31
C LEU A 84 9.52 -23.31 -2.73
N THR A 85 9.26 -22.08 -3.15
CA THR A 85 9.96 -20.90 -2.63
C THR A 85 9.63 -20.65 -1.15
N LEU A 86 8.39 -20.85 -0.73
CA LEU A 86 8.00 -20.82 0.68
C LEU A 86 8.68 -21.93 1.50
N LYS A 87 8.76 -23.15 0.96
CA LYS A 87 9.53 -24.23 1.61
C LYS A 87 11.00 -23.85 1.77
N ARG A 88 11.60 -23.22 0.75
CA ARG A 88 13.00 -22.74 0.81
C ARG A 88 13.18 -21.64 1.83
N LEU A 89 12.26 -20.68 1.88
CA LEU A 89 12.29 -19.59 2.84
C LEU A 89 12.30 -20.13 4.28
N GLU A 90 11.35 -21.02 4.59
CA GLU A 90 11.22 -21.60 5.93
C GLU A 90 12.44 -22.46 6.30
N ALA A 91 12.91 -23.31 5.38
CA ALA A 91 14.13 -24.08 5.58
C ALA A 91 15.36 -23.18 5.79
N CYS A 92 15.44 -22.05 5.09
CA CYS A 92 16.53 -21.09 5.21
C CYS A 92 16.50 -20.35 6.56
N LYS A 93 15.31 -20.00 7.08
CA LYS A 93 15.16 -19.43 8.43
C LYS A 93 15.62 -20.40 9.51
N GLN A 94 15.14 -21.64 9.45
CA GLN A 94 15.55 -22.70 10.37
C GLN A 94 17.06 -22.98 10.31
N LEU A 95 17.64 -22.95 9.10
CA LEU A 95 19.08 -23.08 8.91
C LEU A 95 19.85 -21.91 9.54
N ARG A 96 19.40 -20.66 9.32
CA ARG A 96 19.99 -19.46 9.94
C ARG A 96 19.98 -19.57 11.46
N ASP A 97 18.84 -19.93 12.03
CA ASP A 97 18.65 -20.00 13.48
C ASP A 97 19.57 -21.06 14.10
N ALA A 98 19.72 -22.23 13.46
CA ALA A 98 20.66 -23.27 13.89
C ALA A 98 22.12 -22.79 13.90
N TYR A 99 22.54 -22.00 12.90
CA TYR A 99 23.89 -21.43 12.85
C TYR A 99 24.09 -20.34 13.92
N CYS A 100 23.10 -19.49 14.16
CA CYS A 100 23.13 -18.49 15.22
C CYS A 100 23.24 -19.15 16.61
N ASP A 101 22.43 -20.18 16.88
CA ASP A 101 22.47 -20.93 18.13
C ASP A 101 23.84 -21.58 18.36
N ARG A 102 24.46 -22.11 17.30
CA ARG A 102 25.80 -22.69 17.42
C ARG A 102 26.86 -21.63 17.69
N LEU A 103 26.77 -20.47 17.02
CA LEU A 103 27.70 -19.36 17.24
C LEU A 103 27.61 -18.86 18.70
N ALA A 104 26.40 -18.68 19.23
CA ALA A 104 26.18 -18.24 20.61
C ALA A 104 26.75 -19.23 21.65
N LYS A 105 26.68 -20.54 21.39
CA LYS A 105 27.28 -21.55 22.27
C LYS A 105 28.81 -21.48 22.31
N MET A 106 29.47 -21.07 21.22
CA MET A 106 30.94 -20.95 21.17
C MET A 106 31.48 -19.73 21.94
N ASP A 107 30.66 -18.70 22.16
CA ASP A 107 31.05 -17.49 22.91
C ASP A 107 31.10 -17.70 24.45
N LEU A 108 30.60 -18.83 24.96
CA LEU A 108 30.51 -19.10 26.40
C LEU A 108 31.73 -19.87 26.98
N ASP A 109 32.61 -20.41 26.15
CA ASP A 109 33.62 -21.42 26.54
C ASP A 109 35.03 -20.86 26.84
N ASP A 110 35.13 -19.57 27.17
CA ASP A 110 36.36 -18.78 27.01
C ASP A 110 37.41 -18.87 28.14
N GLN A 111 37.19 -19.63 29.22
CA GLN A 111 38.11 -19.56 30.36
C GLN A 111 39.32 -20.50 30.36
N ASP A 112 39.40 -21.58 29.57
CA ASP A 112 40.53 -22.54 29.77
C ASP A 112 41.10 -23.25 28.54
N ARG A 113 40.89 -22.77 27.30
CA ARG A 113 41.43 -23.47 26.11
C ARG A 113 42.75 -22.90 25.57
N ILE A 114 43.70 -23.83 25.39
CA ILE A 114 45.11 -23.64 25.09
C ILE A 114 45.31 -22.92 23.74
N ARG A 115 46.46 -22.28 23.53
CA ARG A 115 46.81 -21.49 22.34
C ARG A 115 46.51 -22.16 20.98
N LEU A 116 46.63 -23.50 20.88
CA LEU A 116 46.30 -24.27 19.67
C LEU A 116 44.78 -24.43 19.47
N GLU A 117 44.04 -24.65 20.55
CA GLU A 117 42.57 -24.70 20.54
C GLU A 117 41.96 -23.33 20.21
N ARG A 118 42.61 -22.23 20.62
CA ARG A 118 42.17 -20.87 20.24
C ARG A 118 42.23 -20.62 18.74
N GLN A 119 43.24 -21.14 18.05
CA GLN A 119 43.37 -20.96 16.60
C GLN A 119 42.31 -21.76 15.83
N LEU A 120 42.05 -23.01 16.24
CA LEU A 120 40.99 -23.84 15.67
C LEU A 120 39.60 -23.27 15.97
N ASN A 121 39.37 -22.73 17.16
CA ASN A 121 38.13 -22.04 17.51
C ASN A 121 37.93 -20.77 16.68
N ALA A 122 38.97 -19.98 16.45
CA ALA A 122 38.90 -18.80 15.60
C ALA A 122 38.59 -19.15 14.13
N GLN A 123 39.16 -20.24 13.61
CA GLN A 123 38.90 -20.73 12.25
C GLN A 123 37.47 -21.28 12.11
N GLY A 124 37.00 -22.06 13.09
CA GLY A 124 35.62 -22.55 13.13
C GLY A 124 34.60 -21.41 13.22
N ARG A 125 34.87 -20.40 14.05
CA ARG A 125 34.04 -19.18 14.15
C ARG A 125 33.99 -18.42 12.83
N ALA A 126 35.13 -18.14 12.21
CA ALA A 126 35.20 -17.44 10.93
C ALA A 126 34.46 -18.19 9.82
N TRP A 127 34.51 -19.53 9.85
CA TRP A 127 33.76 -20.39 8.94
C TRP A 127 32.24 -20.28 9.17
N LEU A 128 31.78 -20.34 10.44
CA LEU A 128 30.37 -20.17 10.80
C LEU A 128 29.85 -18.80 10.36
N GLU A 129 30.58 -17.73 10.64
CA GLU A 129 30.21 -16.37 10.27
C GLU A 129 30.11 -16.20 8.74
N ARG A 130 31.06 -16.78 7.98
CA ARG A 130 31.00 -16.78 6.51
C ARG A 130 29.79 -17.56 6.00
N ARG A 131 29.49 -18.71 6.61
CA ARG A 131 28.36 -19.55 6.21
C ARG A 131 27.03 -18.89 6.54
N LEU A 132 26.91 -18.31 7.73
CA LEU A 132 25.75 -17.51 8.15
C LEU A 132 25.52 -16.34 7.20
N ARG A 133 26.57 -15.60 6.81
CA ARG A 133 26.46 -14.52 5.82
C ARG A 133 25.89 -15.01 4.48
N SER A 134 26.38 -16.14 3.98
CA SER A 134 25.85 -16.75 2.75
C SER A 134 24.38 -17.18 2.90
N ILE A 135 23.97 -17.69 4.07
CA ILE A 135 22.58 -18.06 4.34
C ILE A 135 21.69 -16.81 4.40
N VAL A 136 22.15 -15.74 5.06
CA VAL A 136 21.44 -14.45 5.11
C VAL A 136 21.25 -13.89 3.70
N GLU A 137 22.28 -13.93 2.86
CA GLU A 137 22.18 -13.50 1.46
C GLU A 137 21.15 -14.32 0.67
N VAL A 138 21.11 -15.65 0.85
CA VAL A 138 20.08 -16.50 0.23
C VAL A 138 18.69 -16.16 0.76
N LEU A 139 18.55 -15.92 2.06
CA LEU A 139 17.28 -15.55 2.69
C LEU A 139 16.78 -14.21 2.14
N ASP A 140 17.65 -13.21 2.06
CA ASP A 140 17.34 -11.89 1.49
C ASP A 140 16.91 -12.02 0.03
N ASN A 141 17.62 -12.83 -0.77
CA ASN A 141 17.26 -13.09 -2.16
C ASN A 141 15.88 -13.75 -2.29
N LEU A 142 15.57 -14.73 -1.43
CA LEU A 142 14.25 -15.39 -1.40
C LEU A 142 13.15 -14.41 -0.97
N GLN A 143 13.41 -13.61 0.07
CA GLN A 143 12.48 -12.60 0.58
C GLN A 143 12.16 -11.52 -0.46
N ASN A 144 13.13 -11.18 -1.31
CA ASN A 144 12.97 -10.22 -2.39
C ASN A 144 12.63 -10.85 -3.75
N SER A 145 12.36 -12.16 -3.79
CA SER A 145 12.15 -12.87 -5.06
C SER A 145 10.76 -12.66 -5.67
N VAL A 146 9.76 -12.30 -4.84
CA VAL A 146 8.36 -12.08 -5.29
C VAL A 146 8.35 -11.13 -6.48
N GLN A 147 7.66 -11.51 -7.54
CA GLN A 147 7.53 -10.74 -8.78
C GLN A 147 6.19 -10.01 -8.81
N THR A 148 6.17 -8.85 -9.46
CA THR A 148 4.93 -8.15 -9.79
C THR A 148 4.50 -8.55 -11.20
N VAL A 149 3.30 -9.11 -11.32
CA VAL A 149 2.67 -9.42 -12.61
C VAL A 149 1.49 -8.50 -12.82
N ARG A 150 1.64 -7.53 -13.73
CA ARG A 150 0.56 -6.63 -14.13
C ARG A 150 -0.33 -7.28 -15.18
N ILE A 151 -1.63 -7.29 -14.93
CA ILE A 151 -2.63 -7.91 -15.81
C ILE A 151 -3.81 -6.98 -16.08
N TRP A 152 -4.52 -7.26 -17.17
CA TRP A 152 -5.89 -6.81 -17.35
C TRP A 152 -6.86 -7.82 -16.73
N TYR A 153 -7.70 -7.36 -15.79
CA TYR A 153 -8.71 -8.18 -15.15
C TYR A 153 -10.13 -7.71 -15.48
N PRO A 154 -10.99 -8.54 -16.11
CA PRO A 154 -12.38 -8.18 -16.42
C PRO A 154 -13.25 -8.08 -15.16
N VAL A 155 -13.78 -6.90 -14.87
CA VAL A 155 -14.61 -6.64 -13.68
C VAL A 155 -15.89 -7.50 -13.66
N CYS A 156 -16.38 -7.91 -14.84
CA CYS A 156 -17.56 -8.77 -14.98
C CYS A 156 -17.32 -10.24 -14.56
N GLN A 157 -16.09 -10.67 -14.33
CA GLN A 157 -15.76 -12.05 -13.94
C GLN A 157 -15.89 -12.30 -12.43
N GLY A 158 -16.36 -11.31 -11.67
CA GLY A 158 -16.50 -11.40 -10.21
C GLY A 158 -15.17 -11.14 -9.49
N PRO A 159 -15.03 -11.55 -8.22
CA PRO A 159 -13.80 -11.34 -7.45
C PRO A 159 -12.61 -12.10 -8.07
N LEU A 160 -11.46 -11.43 -8.22
CA LEU A 160 -10.24 -12.02 -8.79
C LEU A 160 -9.81 -13.30 -8.06
N THR A 161 -9.99 -13.35 -6.74
CA THR A 161 -9.72 -14.56 -5.96
C THR A 161 -10.55 -15.77 -6.40
N GLN A 162 -11.80 -15.58 -6.82
CA GLN A 162 -12.65 -16.68 -7.28
C GLN A 162 -12.27 -17.10 -8.70
N ASP A 163 -12.08 -16.15 -9.61
CA ASP A 163 -11.62 -16.44 -10.98
C ASP A 163 -10.25 -17.15 -10.98
N ALA A 164 -9.32 -16.73 -10.11
CA ALA A 164 -8.03 -17.39 -9.95
C ALA A 164 -8.17 -18.83 -9.47
N LYS A 165 -9.11 -19.12 -8.56
CA LYS A 165 -9.43 -20.49 -8.13
C LYS A 165 -10.00 -21.31 -9.27
N ASP A 166 -10.95 -20.76 -10.03
CA ASP A 166 -11.59 -21.44 -11.16
C ASP A 166 -10.57 -21.74 -12.28
N LYS A 167 -9.55 -20.90 -12.44
CA LYS A 167 -8.42 -21.10 -13.36
C LYS A 167 -7.32 -22.01 -12.82
N GLY A 168 -7.44 -22.49 -11.57
CA GLY A 168 -6.48 -23.38 -10.91
C GLY A 168 -5.16 -22.71 -10.51
N ILE A 169 -5.16 -21.38 -10.34
CA ILE A 169 -3.98 -20.58 -9.99
C ILE A 169 -4.17 -19.75 -8.71
N GLY A 170 -5.27 -19.93 -7.99
CA GLY A 170 -5.56 -19.20 -6.75
C GLY A 170 -4.45 -19.30 -5.71
N ASP A 171 -3.84 -20.49 -5.57
CA ASP A 171 -2.73 -20.73 -4.63
C ASP A 171 -1.39 -20.13 -5.10
N MET A 172 -1.31 -19.61 -6.33
CA MET A 172 -0.10 -19.03 -6.93
C MET A 172 0.00 -17.52 -6.74
N ILE A 173 -1.11 -16.87 -6.37
CA ILE A 173 -1.20 -15.42 -6.17
C ILE A 173 -1.11 -15.15 -4.66
N LEU A 174 -0.05 -14.45 -4.25
CA LEU A 174 0.19 -14.13 -2.84
C LEU A 174 -0.64 -12.92 -2.38
N ALA A 175 -0.75 -11.91 -3.24
CA ALA A 175 -1.49 -10.67 -2.99
C ALA A 175 -1.89 -10.02 -4.31
N GLU A 176 -2.88 -9.13 -4.25
CA GLU A 176 -3.35 -8.33 -5.39
C GLU A 176 -3.46 -6.86 -4.99
N VAL A 177 -3.18 -5.97 -5.93
CA VAL A 177 -3.39 -4.53 -5.82
C VAL A 177 -4.11 -4.05 -7.07
N GLN A 178 -5.34 -3.58 -6.91
CA GLN A 178 -6.10 -2.97 -8.00
C GLN A 178 -5.60 -1.54 -8.21
N LEU A 179 -5.09 -1.26 -9.40
CA LEU A 179 -4.48 0.04 -9.73
C LEU A 179 -5.52 1.06 -10.20
N GLU A 180 -6.61 0.56 -10.78
CA GLU A 180 -7.75 1.35 -11.23
C GLU A 180 -8.95 1.14 -10.33
N ASP A 181 -9.85 2.11 -10.34
CA ASP A 181 -11.17 1.91 -9.78
C ASP A 181 -11.96 0.88 -10.63
N PRO A 182 -12.64 -0.10 -10.03
CA PRO A 182 -13.54 -0.99 -10.75
C PRO A 182 -14.60 -0.26 -11.59
N SER A 183 -15.04 0.92 -11.14
CA SER A 183 -15.95 1.79 -11.91
C SER A 183 -15.32 2.32 -13.20
N ASN A 184 -13.99 2.49 -13.25
CA ASN A 184 -13.27 2.90 -14.44
C ASN A 184 -13.27 1.83 -15.53
N GLY A 185 -13.62 0.57 -15.23
CA GLY A 185 -13.87 -0.49 -16.22
C GLY A 185 -14.90 -0.10 -17.29
N TYR A 186 -15.74 0.89 -16.97
CA TYR A 186 -16.78 1.42 -17.85
C TYR A 186 -16.43 2.78 -18.49
N ALA A 187 -15.22 3.32 -18.24
CA ALA A 187 -14.74 4.56 -18.85
C ALA A 187 -14.64 4.42 -20.38
N PRO A 188 -14.86 5.51 -21.15
CA PRO A 188 -14.79 5.48 -22.61
C PRO A 188 -13.46 4.90 -23.10
N ILE A 189 -13.51 4.24 -24.27
CA ILE A 189 -12.36 3.63 -24.93
C ILE A 189 -11.30 4.71 -25.13
N TYR A 190 -10.30 4.75 -24.24
CA TYR A 190 -9.06 5.42 -24.54
C TYR A 190 -8.42 4.73 -25.75
N PRO A 191 -7.63 5.42 -26.60
CA PRO A 191 -6.97 4.80 -27.74
C PRO A 191 -5.99 3.66 -27.38
N SER A 192 -5.74 3.44 -26.09
CA SER A 192 -4.91 2.37 -25.56
C SER A 192 -5.61 1.02 -25.61
N HIS A 193 -4.82 -0.04 -25.79
CA HIS A 193 -5.15 -1.48 -25.87
C HIS A 193 -5.91 -2.11 -24.67
N ARG A 194 -6.79 -1.38 -24.01
CA ARG A 194 -7.60 -1.80 -22.86
C ARG A 194 -8.77 -2.70 -23.32
N PRO A 195 -8.89 -3.93 -22.81
CA PRO A 195 -10.09 -4.73 -23.02
C PRO A 195 -11.32 -4.08 -22.35
N ALA A 196 -12.47 -4.09 -23.02
CA ALA A 196 -13.70 -3.51 -22.49
C ALA A 196 -14.08 -4.18 -21.15
N GLY A 197 -14.38 -3.36 -20.13
CA GLY A 197 -14.74 -3.86 -18.81
C GLY A 197 -13.57 -4.40 -17.97
N ALA A 198 -12.31 -4.22 -18.39
CA ALA A 198 -11.14 -4.65 -17.63
C ALA A 198 -10.47 -3.51 -16.86
N VAL A 199 -9.90 -3.85 -15.70
CA VAL A 199 -9.07 -2.95 -14.88
C VAL A 199 -7.65 -3.47 -14.78
N LEU A 200 -6.71 -2.57 -14.49
CA LEU A 200 -5.33 -2.95 -14.20
C LEU A 200 -5.17 -3.45 -12.77
N VAL A 201 -4.52 -4.60 -12.64
CA VAL A 201 -4.22 -5.22 -11.35
C VAL A 201 -2.76 -5.67 -11.33
N ASP A 202 -2.06 -5.34 -10.25
CA ASP A 202 -0.73 -5.88 -9.95
C ASP A 202 -0.87 -7.08 -9.01
N LEU A 203 -0.33 -8.23 -9.43
CA LEU A 203 -0.32 -9.46 -8.66
C LEU A 203 1.07 -9.72 -8.08
N ALA A 204 1.13 -10.03 -6.79
CA ALA A 204 2.33 -10.57 -6.14
C ALA A 204 2.40 -12.07 -6.40
N VAL A 205 3.40 -12.52 -7.16
CA VAL A 205 3.53 -13.91 -7.62
C VAL A 205 4.95 -14.39 -7.38
N LEU A 206 5.13 -15.66 -7.01
CA LEU A 206 6.46 -16.24 -6.89
C LEU A 206 7.11 -16.45 -8.27
N PRO A 207 8.45 -16.37 -8.38
CA PRO A 207 9.16 -16.50 -9.65
C PRO A 207 8.71 -17.71 -10.48
N GLU A 208 8.58 -18.88 -9.86
CA GLU A 208 8.19 -20.15 -10.50
C GLU A 208 6.78 -20.13 -11.09
N TYR A 209 5.88 -19.29 -10.59
CA TYR A 209 4.50 -19.19 -11.09
C TYR A 209 4.27 -18.04 -12.05
N THR A 210 5.27 -17.16 -12.24
CA THR A 210 5.13 -15.96 -13.06
C THR A 210 4.68 -16.28 -14.49
N ALA A 211 5.29 -17.29 -15.12
CA ALA A 211 4.91 -17.72 -16.47
C ALA A 211 3.49 -18.30 -16.52
N THR A 212 3.12 -19.12 -15.54
CA THR A 212 1.79 -19.75 -15.46
C THR A 212 0.70 -18.70 -15.27
N VAL A 213 0.87 -17.78 -14.32
CA VAL A 213 -0.09 -16.69 -14.08
C VAL A 213 -0.22 -15.79 -15.33
N ARG A 214 0.90 -15.42 -15.98
CA ARG A 214 0.89 -14.65 -17.24
C ARG A 214 0.18 -15.37 -18.39
N SER A 215 0.14 -16.71 -18.39
CA SER A 215 -0.56 -17.47 -19.44
C SER A 215 -2.08 -17.52 -19.25
N LYS A 216 -2.57 -17.23 -18.03
CA LYS A 216 -3.99 -17.32 -17.66
C LYS A 216 -4.72 -15.98 -17.71
N TYR A 217 -3.98 -14.87 -17.66
CA TYR A 217 -4.50 -13.52 -17.76
C TYR A 217 -3.91 -12.82 -18.97
N LEU A 218 -4.61 -11.81 -19.47
CA LEU A 218 -4.09 -11.00 -20.57
C LEU A 218 -2.93 -10.14 -20.04
N PRO A 219 -1.68 -10.36 -20.50
CA PRO A 219 -0.56 -9.57 -20.04
C PRO A 219 -0.67 -8.14 -20.57
N VAL A 220 -0.07 -7.23 -19.81
CA VAL A 220 0.06 -5.83 -20.21
C VAL A 220 1.28 -5.66 -21.12
N ASN A 221 1.06 -5.08 -22.31
CA ASN A 221 2.08 -4.82 -23.33
C ASN A 221 2.44 -3.33 -23.43
N PHE A 222 2.56 -2.64 -22.30
CA PHE A 222 3.04 -1.27 -22.25
C PHE A 222 4.04 -1.09 -21.11
N THR A 223 4.92 -0.10 -21.24
CA THR A 223 5.84 0.28 -20.18
C THR A 223 5.04 0.95 -19.05
N PRO A 224 5.11 0.45 -17.80
CA PRO A 224 4.45 1.09 -16.67
C PRO A 224 4.81 2.58 -16.56
N PHE A 225 3.79 3.42 -16.53
CA PHE A 225 3.84 4.89 -16.52
C PHE A 225 4.49 5.53 -17.76
N GLY A 226 4.56 4.80 -18.86
CA GLY A 226 4.87 5.35 -20.18
C GLY A 226 3.70 6.19 -20.74
N ASP A 227 3.92 6.80 -21.90
CA ASP A 227 2.90 7.66 -22.54
C ASP A 227 1.64 6.91 -22.94
N ASP A 228 1.79 5.61 -23.22
CA ASP A 228 0.68 4.72 -23.58
C ASP A 228 0.07 4.01 -22.35
N ASP A 229 0.56 4.26 -21.13
CA ASP A 229 0.01 3.65 -19.93
C ASP A 229 -1.42 4.20 -19.67
N PRO A 230 -2.45 3.36 -19.61
CA PRO A 230 -3.83 3.76 -19.33
C PRO A 230 -3.99 4.57 -18.04
N LEU A 231 -3.18 4.32 -17.02
CA LEU A 231 -3.19 5.08 -15.76
C LEU A 231 -2.77 6.53 -15.99
N VAL A 232 -1.85 6.77 -16.92
CA VAL A 232 -1.35 8.10 -17.31
C VAL A 232 -2.34 8.76 -18.27
N CYS A 233 -2.78 8.03 -19.29
CA CYS A 233 -3.76 8.52 -20.27
C CYS A 233 -5.06 8.98 -19.62
N SER A 234 -5.50 8.29 -18.56
CA SER A 234 -6.74 8.60 -17.84
C SER A 234 -6.68 9.85 -16.97
N GLN A 235 -5.49 10.40 -16.69
CA GLN A 235 -5.36 11.62 -15.90
C GLN A 235 -5.79 12.84 -16.70
N PRO A 236 -6.39 13.86 -16.05
CA PRO A 236 -6.76 15.10 -16.72
C PRO A 236 -5.52 15.92 -17.13
N GLY A 237 -5.69 16.75 -18.17
CA GLY A 237 -4.68 17.73 -18.62
C GLY A 237 -3.89 17.32 -19.87
N GLU A 238 -3.18 18.29 -20.46
CA GLU A 238 -2.38 18.08 -21.67
C GLU A 238 -0.90 17.77 -21.36
N ASN A 239 -0.43 18.12 -20.16
CA ASN A 239 0.96 17.90 -19.78
C ASN A 239 1.19 16.44 -19.34
N ILE A 240 2.04 15.74 -20.08
CA ILE A 240 2.30 14.32 -19.86
C ILE A 240 3.00 14.02 -18.53
N ASP A 241 3.90 14.89 -18.06
CA ASP A 241 4.62 14.68 -16.79
C ASP A 241 3.69 14.85 -15.59
N LEU A 242 2.76 15.83 -15.67
CA LEU A 242 1.69 15.97 -14.69
C LEU A 242 0.78 14.74 -14.67
N LYS A 243 0.40 14.24 -15.85
CA LYS A 243 -0.40 13.01 -15.95
C LYS A 243 0.33 11.82 -15.36
N ARG A 244 1.62 11.64 -15.65
CA ARG A 244 2.43 10.55 -15.07
C ARG A 244 2.44 10.63 -13.57
N ALA A 245 2.73 11.79 -13.00
CA ALA A 245 2.75 11.98 -11.56
C ALA A 245 1.41 11.73 -10.86
N LEU A 246 0.31 12.21 -11.44
CA LEU A 246 -1.02 11.93 -10.91
C LEU A 246 -1.31 10.42 -10.93
N ALA A 247 -0.91 9.73 -12.01
CA ALA A 247 -1.01 8.28 -12.10
C ALA A 247 -0.14 7.57 -11.05
N PHE A 248 1.09 8.04 -10.83
CA PHE A 248 1.98 7.51 -9.79
C PHE A 248 1.38 7.66 -8.39
N ASN A 249 0.87 8.85 -8.06
CA ASN A 249 0.23 9.11 -6.77
C ASN A 249 -0.99 8.22 -6.56
N GLN A 250 -1.81 8.03 -7.60
CA GLN A 250 -2.93 7.12 -7.55
C GLN A 250 -2.48 5.68 -7.27
N VAL A 251 -1.45 5.19 -7.99
CA VAL A 251 -0.92 3.83 -7.76
C VAL A 251 -0.32 3.69 -6.36
N PHE A 252 0.45 4.67 -5.92
CA PHE A 252 1.03 4.69 -4.58
C PHE A 252 -0.05 4.59 -3.50
N PHE A 253 -1.12 5.40 -3.63
CA PHE A 253 -2.27 5.34 -2.74
C PHE A 253 -2.93 3.95 -2.74
N ARG A 254 -3.11 3.32 -3.92
CA ARG A 254 -3.69 1.97 -4.03
C ARG A 254 -2.81 0.91 -3.35
N TYR A 255 -1.49 1.01 -3.49
CA TYR A 255 -0.56 0.11 -2.81
C TYR A 255 -0.59 0.31 -1.29
N ASP A 256 -0.60 1.55 -0.81
CA ASP A 256 -0.69 1.85 0.62
C ASP A 256 -2.02 1.35 1.22
N GLN A 257 -3.13 1.61 0.53
CA GLN A 257 -4.45 1.12 0.92
C GLN A 257 -4.48 -0.42 1.02
N ALA A 258 -3.97 -1.10 -0.01
CA ALA A 258 -3.90 -2.57 -0.02
C ALA A 258 -3.02 -3.11 1.11
N ARG A 259 -1.89 -2.44 1.39
CA ARG A 259 -1.01 -2.77 2.52
C ARG A 259 -1.73 -2.65 3.86
N ARG A 260 -2.50 -1.58 4.09
CA ARG A 260 -3.26 -1.38 5.33
C ARG A 260 -4.35 -2.42 5.52
N ILE A 261 -5.11 -2.73 4.46
CA ILE A 261 -6.11 -3.81 4.47
C ILE A 261 -5.45 -5.14 4.82
N GLN A 262 -4.23 -5.37 4.32
CA GLN A 262 -3.48 -6.58 4.65
C GLN A 262 -3.02 -6.57 6.12
N GLN A 263 -2.49 -5.46 6.62
CA GLN A 263 -2.05 -5.33 8.01
C GLN A 263 -3.19 -5.56 9.00
N SER A 264 -4.38 -5.02 8.72
CA SER A 264 -5.56 -5.26 9.58
C SER A 264 -5.97 -6.74 9.60
N ARG A 265 -5.85 -7.45 8.46
CA ARG A 265 -6.07 -8.90 8.40
C ARG A 265 -5.00 -9.69 9.16
N VAL A 266 -3.73 -9.28 9.10
CA VAL A 266 -2.64 -9.91 9.83
C VAL A 266 -2.84 -9.76 11.34
N GLN A 267 -3.26 -8.58 11.82
CA GLN A 267 -3.60 -8.38 13.23
C GLN A 267 -4.71 -9.33 13.72
N LEU A 268 -5.65 -9.69 12.84
CA LEU A 268 -6.72 -10.63 13.15
C LEU A 268 -6.27 -12.10 13.13
N LEU A 269 -5.32 -12.47 12.26
CA LEU A 269 -4.92 -13.87 12.03
C LEU A 269 -3.58 -14.26 12.66
N GLY A 270 -2.79 -13.30 13.14
CA GLY A 270 -1.52 -13.51 13.84
C GLY A 270 -0.37 -14.04 12.96
N ILE A 271 -0.52 -14.07 11.64
CA ILE A 271 0.49 -14.59 10.71
C ILE A 271 0.80 -13.52 9.66
N GLU A 272 1.95 -12.86 9.82
CA GLU A 272 2.47 -11.97 8.79
C GLU A 272 3.23 -12.79 7.74
N ASN A 273 2.86 -12.64 6.47
CA ASN A 273 3.63 -13.20 5.38
C ASN A 273 4.72 -12.19 4.99
N GLU A 274 5.93 -12.38 5.51
CA GLU A 274 7.09 -11.52 5.23
C GLU A 274 7.35 -11.31 3.73
N LEU A 275 7.05 -12.30 2.86
CA LEU A 275 7.20 -12.14 1.41
C LEU A 275 6.27 -11.05 0.87
N ILE A 276 5.04 -10.99 1.37
CA ILE A 276 4.05 -9.99 0.97
C ILE A 276 4.46 -8.62 1.50
N SER A 277 4.86 -8.53 2.78
CA SER A 277 5.31 -7.27 3.38
C SER A 277 6.54 -6.71 2.65
N ASN A 278 7.53 -7.54 2.35
CA ASN A 278 8.72 -7.14 1.60
C ASN A 278 8.37 -6.73 0.15
N TRP A 279 7.45 -7.43 -0.50
CA TRP A 279 6.96 -7.07 -1.82
C TRP A 279 6.32 -5.67 -1.82
N PHE A 280 5.41 -5.39 -0.88
CA PHE A 280 4.82 -4.05 -0.72
C PHE A 280 5.90 -2.98 -0.51
N SER A 281 6.82 -3.20 0.44
CA SER A 281 7.90 -2.26 0.71
C SER A 281 8.83 -2.03 -0.48
N ARG A 282 9.08 -3.05 -1.30
CA ARG A 282 9.87 -2.91 -2.53
C ARG A 282 9.11 -2.10 -3.57
N CYS A 283 7.84 -2.43 -3.84
CA CYS A 283 7.01 -1.69 -4.78
C CYS A 283 6.87 -0.22 -4.40
N MET A 284 6.66 0.08 -3.12
CA MET A 284 6.56 1.46 -2.63
C MET A 284 7.88 2.23 -2.83
N ARG A 285 9.04 1.65 -2.48
CA ARG A 285 10.35 2.27 -2.73
C ARG A 285 10.63 2.50 -4.22
N GLU A 286 10.27 1.55 -5.07
CA GLU A 286 10.41 1.70 -6.52
C GLU A 286 9.51 2.82 -7.07
N LEU A 287 8.28 2.94 -6.57
CA LEU A 287 7.38 4.04 -6.93
C LEU A 287 7.92 5.39 -6.46
N GLU A 288 8.36 5.49 -5.20
CA GLU A 288 9.02 6.70 -4.66
C GLU A 288 10.24 7.11 -5.50
N GLY A 289 11.11 6.16 -5.84
CA GLY A 289 12.27 6.41 -6.69
C GLY A 289 11.88 6.91 -8.08
N ARG A 290 10.83 6.36 -8.68
CA ARG A 290 10.33 6.82 -9.99
C ARG A 290 9.71 8.21 -9.92
N VAL A 291 8.95 8.51 -8.86
CA VAL A 291 8.39 9.84 -8.62
C VAL A 291 9.53 10.86 -8.52
N LYS A 292 10.55 10.58 -7.72
CA LYS A 292 11.78 11.40 -7.61
C LYS A 292 12.44 11.68 -8.95
N VAL A 293 12.59 10.67 -9.79
CA VAL A 293 13.17 10.81 -11.14
C VAL A 293 12.31 11.71 -12.05
N ILE A 294 10.98 11.70 -11.89
CA ILE A 294 10.07 12.45 -12.76
C ILE A 294 10.05 13.94 -12.42
N HIS A 295 10.03 14.32 -11.13
CA HIS A 295 10.08 15.74 -10.78
C HIS A 295 11.51 16.27 -10.63
N GLY A 296 12.52 15.40 -10.44
CA GLY A 296 13.93 15.78 -10.30
C GLY A 296 14.22 16.73 -9.13
N CYS A 297 13.24 16.95 -8.24
CA CYS A 297 13.26 17.97 -7.21
C CYS A 297 13.29 17.37 -5.81
N GLU A 298 14.31 17.67 -5.01
CA GLU A 298 14.29 17.41 -3.58
C GLU A 298 13.52 18.50 -2.82
N THR A 299 12.93 18.10 -1.69
CA THR A 299 12.27 19.05 -0.78
C THR A 299 13.29 19.59 0.21
N ILE A 300 13.57 20.89 0.15
CA ILE A 300 14.47 21.55 1.09
C ILE A 300 13.66 22.53 1.95
N ARG A 301 13.66 22.30 3.26
CA ARG A 301 13.10 23.25 4.23
C ARG A 301 14.15 24.29 4.58
N ILE A 302 13.78 25.57 4.46
CA ILE A 302 14.67 26.70 4.72
C ILE A 302 13.99 27.77 5.58
N TRP A 303 14.83 28.61 6.19
CA TRP A 303 14.41 29.92 6.68
C TRP A 303 14.44 30.94 5.54
N CYS A 304 13.27 31.41 5.15
CA CYS A 304 13.14 32.45 4.13
C CYS A 304 12.97 33.82 4.79
N CYS A 305 14.06 34.59 4.86
CA CYS A 305 13.99 36.00 5.26
C CYS A 305 13.34 36.81 4.14
N SER A 306 12.06 37.08 4.26
CA SER A 306 11.32 37.88 3.27
C SER A 306 10.34 38.78 3.99
N HIS A 307 10.55 40.09 3.93
CA HIS A 307 9.52 41.08 4.24
C HIS A 307 8.41 41.13 3.14
N GLN A 308 8.43 40.20 2.18
CA GLN A 308 7.51 40.10 1.05
C GLN A 308 6.67 38.83 1.15
N GLU A 309 5.40 38.94 0.74
CA GLU A 309 4.38 37.87 0.83
C GLU A 309 4.69 36.61 -0.01
N ASP A 310 5.59 36.69 -1.01
CA ASP A 310 5.90 35.56 -1.92
C ASP A 310 7.35 35.04 -1.76
N PRO A 311 7.54 33.82 -1.22
CA PRO A 311 8.85 33.16 -1.10
C PRO A 311 9.64 33.06 -2.41
N MET A 312 8.97 32.97 -3.57
CA MET A 312 9.66 32.91 -4.87
C MET A 312 10.40 34.21 -5.21
N THR A 313 10.04 35.33 -4.58
CA THR A 313 10.77 36.59 -4.76
C THR A 313 12.14 36.55 -4.08
N SER A 314 12.22 35.93 -2.91
CA SER A 314 13.49 35.67 -2.21
C SER A 314 14.39 34.72 -3.03
N VAL A 315 13.81 33.67 -3.59
CA VAL A 315 14.52 32.73 -4.48
C VAL A 315 15.11 33.45 -5.69
N ARG A 316 14.35 34.34 -6.32
CA ARG A 316 14.82 35.14 -7.47
C ARG A 316 15.92 36.10 -7.07
N SER A 317 15.79 36.81 -5.94
CA SER A 317 16.79 37.80 -5.49
C SER A 317 18.14 37.15 -5.15
N LYS A 318 18.13 35.87 -4.74
CA LYS A 318 19.34 35.07 -4.53
C LYS A 318 19.88 34.39 -5.80
N GLY A 319 19.23 34.58 -6.94
CA GLY A 319 19.62 34.01 -8.23
C GLY A 319 19.46 32.49 -8.28
N LEU A 320 18.37 31.95 -7.70
CA LEU A 320 18.08 30.52 -7.64
C LEU A 320 16.81 30.13 -8.43
N HIS A 321 16.31 31.02 -9.27
CA HIS A 321 15.06 30.82 -10.03
C HIS A 321 15.19 29.77 -11.15
N ASP A 322 16.42 29.47 -11.56
CA ASP A 322 16.76 28.39 -12.49
C ASP A 322 16.66 27.01 -11.83
N VAL A 323 16.93 26.93 -10.52
CA VAL A 323 17.06 25.65 -9.77
C VAL A 323 15.90 25.33 -8.84
N VAL A 324 15.14 26.35 -8.41
CA VAL A 324 13.96 26.18 -7.55
C VAL A 324 12.68 26.28 -8.37
N ARG A 325 11.81 25.27 -8.26
CA ARG A 325 10.58 25.14 -9.05
C ARG A 325 9.32 25.62 -8.32
N ALA A 326 9.30 25.52 -6.99
CA ALA A 326 8.19 25.95 -6.14
C ALA A 326 8.71 26.34 -4.75
N ALA A 327 7.93 27.15 -4.03
CA ALA A 327 8.25 27.56 -2.68
C ALA A 327 6.96 27.69 -1.86
N VAL A 328 6.67 26.70 -1.01
CA VAL A 328 5.44 26.62 -0.21
C VAL A 328 5.71 27.20 1.18
N PRO A 329 5.08 28.32 1.56
CA PRO A 329 5.22 28.87 2.91
C PRO A 329 4.49 27.97 3.92
N LEU A 330 5.19 27.62 5.01
CA LEU A 330 4.68 26.76 6.08
C LEU A 330 4.25 27.52 7.33
N GLN A 331 4.46 28.83 7.35
CA GLN A 331 4.06 29.71 8.43
C GLN A 331 3.34 30.93 7.85
N ASP A 332 2.49 31.55 8.68
CA ASP A 332 1.88 32.83 8.34
C ASP A 332 2.98 33.90 8.19
N PRO A 333 2.98 34.71 7.12
CA PRO A 333 3.89 35.86 6.96
C PRO A 333 3.86 36.85 8.14
N HIS A 334 2.77 36.85 8.91
CA HIS A 334 2.56 37.68 10.10
C HIS A 334 2.78 36.93 11.41
N TYR A 335 3.32 35.71 11.37
CA TYR A 335 3.65 34.94 12.56
C TYR A 335 4.57 35.76 13.48
N ARG A 336 4.05 36.14 14.66
CA ARG A 336 4.82 36.85 15.69
C ARG A 336 5.23 35.85 16.76
N ARG A 337 6.51 35.91 17.13
CA ARG A 337 7.14 35.11 18.16
C ARG A 337 6.29 35.07 19.44
N VAL A 338 6.00 33.88 19.94
CA VAL A 338 5.52 33.69 21.31
C VAL A 338 6.73 33.90 22.22
N ALA A 339 6.59 34.65 23.31
CA ALA A 339 7.71 35.14 24.13
C ALA A 339 8.65 34.06 24.71
N ASP A 340 8.26 32.78 24.65
CA ASP A 340 9.00 31.63 25.18
C ASP A 340 9.52 30.65 24.10
N ASP A 341 9.44 31.02 22.80
CA ASP A 341 9.91 30.16 21.71
C ASP A 341 11.45 30.13 21.63
N ARG A 342 12.01 28.99 22.04
CA ARG A 342 13.46 28.71 22.06
C ARG A 342 14.02 28.31 20.69
N THR A 343 13.20 28.21 19.65
CA THR A 343 13.70 27.90 18.30
C THR A 343 14.59 29.06 17.79
N LEU A 344 15.72 28.70 17.19
CA LEU A 344 16.73 29.61 16.61
C LEU A 344 16.19 30.25 15.31
N HIS A 345 15.12 31.02 15.43
CA HIS A 345 14.46 31.68 14.31
C HIS A 345 15.17 33.01 13.97
N PRO A 346 15.65 33.23 12.73
CA PRO A 346 16.13 34.54 12.29
C PRO A 346 14.99 35.56 12.25
N ASP A 347 15.13 36.74 12.85
CA ASP A 347 14.05 37.73 12.95
C ASP A 347 13.39 38.02 11.58
N GLY A 348 12.07 37.83 11.50
CA GLY A 348 11.27 38.09 10.29
C GLY A 348 11.42 37.06 9.16
N ALA A 349 12.03 35.89 9.42
CA ALA A 349 11.97 34.75 8.52
C ALA A 349 10.62 34.02 8.62
N ILE A 350 10.32 33.19 7.62
CA ILE A 350 9.28 32.16 7.70
C ILE A 350 9.86 30.83 7.23
N LEU A 351 9.32 29.72 7.71
CA LEU A 351 9.61 28.41 7.14
C LEU A 351 8.98 28.25 5.76
N VAL A 352 9.78 27.75 4.83
CA VAL A 352 9.37 27.48 3.45
C VAL A 352 9.93 26.13 3.02
N ASP A 353 9.07 25.29 2.44
CA ASP A 353 9.51 24.11 1.69
C ASP A 353 9.76 24.51 0.23
N LEU A 354 10.98 24.29 -0.25
CA LEU A 354 11.37 24.50 -1.64
C LEU A 354 11.39 23.19 -2.41
N ALA A 355 10.92 23.23 -3.65
CA ALA A 355 11.18 22.18 -4.64
C ALA A 355 12.45 22.53 -5.41
N VAL A 356 13.54 21.80 -5.20
CA VAL A 356 14.89 22.14 -5.72
C VAL A 356 15.47 21.00 -6.52
N HIS A 357 16.04 21.26 -7.69
CA HIS A 357 16.75 20.21 -8.43
C HIS A 357 17.81 19.51 -7.58
N GLU A 358 17.82 18.17 -7.62
CA GLU A 358 18.69 17.33 -6.76
C GLU A 358 20.17 17.74 -6.87
N GLU A 359 20.63 18.03 -8.09
CA GLU A 359 22.02 18.45 -8.37
C GLU A 359 22.37 19.84 -7.80
N ASP A 360 21.38 20.66 -7.48
CA ASP A 360 21.52 22.05 -7.02
C ASP A 360 21.17 22.23 -5.54
N VAL A 361 20.88 21.16 -4.81
CA VAL A 361 20.61 21.19 -3.36
C VAL A 361 21.72 21.93 -2.61
N GLY A 362 23.00 21.62 -2.92
CA GLY A 362 24.15 22.28 -2.30
C GLY A 362 24.21 23.78 -2.60
N ARG A 363 23.81 24.20 -3.80
CA ARG A 363 23.76 25.62 -4.19
C ARG A 363 22.68 26.36 -3.40
N VAL A 364 21.50 25.78 -3.22
CA VAL A 364 20.43 26.39 -2.40
C VAL A 364 20.85 26.48 -0.93
N LEU A 365 21.38 25.40 -0.36
CA LEU A 365 21.85 25.37 1.02
C LEU A 365 22.99 26.38 1.28
N SER A 366 23.86 26.64 0.31
CA SER A 366 24.89 27.68 0.43
C SER A 366 24.34 29.11 0.59
N LYS A 367 23.10 29.35 0.13
CA LYS A 367 22.46 30.68 0.12
C LYS A 367 21.47 30.89 1.27
N TYR A 368 20.86 29.82 1.76
CA TYR A 368 19.85 29.86 2.82
C TYR A 368 20.33 29.26 4.15
N GLY A 369 21.41 28.48 4.14
CA GLY A 369 21.85 27.70 5.29
C GLY A 369 21.13 26.36 5.40
N VAL A 370 21.65 25.52 6.29
CA VAL A 370 21.05 24.24 6.66
C VAL A 370 20.20 24.46 7.90
N ILE A 371 19.00 23.90 7.95
CA ILE A 371 18.19 23.89 9.17
C ILE A 371 18.79 22.91 10.19
N ASP A 372 18.69 23.25 11.47
CA ASP A 372 19.26 22.50 12.59
C ASP A 372 18.30 21.45 13.18
N PHE A 373 17.12 21.29 12.58
CA PHE A 373 16.09 20.34 13.00
C PHE A 373 15.65 19.43 11.84
N VAL A 374 15.08 18.28 12.19
CA VAL A 374 14.48 17.36 11.22
C VAL A 374 13.04 17.78 10.93
N PRO A 375 12.63 17.95 9.65
CA PRO A 375 11.25 18.29 9.30
C PRO A 375 10.22 17.36 9.96
N MET A 376 9.16 17.93 10.53
CA MET A 376 8.07 17.27 11.26
C MET A 376 8.48 16.49 12.52
N SER A 377 9.70 16.71 13.03
CA SER A 377 10.11 16.22 14.35
C SER A 377 9.48 17.05 15.49
N ASN A 378 9.69 16.61 16.73
CA ASN A 378 9.23 17.33 17.92
C ASN A 378 9.93 18.68 18.11
N GLU A 379 11.03 18.91 17.39
CA GLU A 379 11.81 20.15 17.39
C GLU A 379 11.45 21.06 16.21
N ASP A 380 10.60 20.58 15.28
CA ASP A 380 10.17 21.36 14.14
C ASP A 380 9.28 22.54 14.59
N PRO A 381 9.59 23.79 14.20
CA PRO A 381 8.79 24.94 14.54
C PRO A 381 7.31 24.85 14.11
N VAL A 382 6.99 24.14 13.02
CA VAL A 382 5.60 23.90 12.58
C VAL A 382 4.84 23.02 13.59
N VAL A 383 5.54 22.07 14.22
CA VAL A 383 4.97 21.22 15.30
C VAL A 383 4.90 22.00 16.60
N LEU A 384 5.97 22.69 16.96
CA LEU A 384 6.05 23.43 18.21
C LEU A 384 5.01 24.55 18.31
N SER A 385 4.66 25.20 17.19
CA SER A 385 3.67 26.29 17.13
C SER A 385 2.23 25.85 17.39
N GLN A 386 1.94 24.55 17.41
CA GLN A 386 0.58 24.04 17.63
C GLN A 386 0.18 24.17 19.11
N SER A 387 -1.10 24.49 19.33
CA SER A 387 -1.63 24.87 20.66
C SER A 387 -1.92 23.71 21.62
N SER A 388 -1.55 22.47 21.28
CA SER A 388 -1.80 21.30 22.15
C SER A 388 -0.68 21.07 23.17
N ASP A 389 -1.00 20.52 24.34
CA ASP A 389 0.02 20.18 25.35
C ASP A 389 0.75 18.87 25.03
N LYS A 390 0.12 17.96 24.25
CA LYS A 390 0.70 16.67 23.89
C LYS A 390 1.39 16.76 22.54
N ILE A 391 2.58 16.17 22.46
CA ILE A 391 3.39 16.22 21.24
C ILE A 391 2.73 15.49 20.06
N GLU A 392 2.04 14.37 20.31
CA GLU A 392 1.30 13.63 19.28
C GLU A 392 0.17 14.48 18.67
N ASP A 393 -0.60 15.16 19.52
CA ASP A 393 -1.67 16.07 19.09
C ASP A 393 -1.10 17.28 18.33
N LYS A 394 0.06 17.81 18.76
CA LYS A 394 0.79 18.85 18.03
C LYS A 394 1.22 18.37 16.64
N GLN A 395 1.76 17.16 16.53
CA GLN A 395 2.17 16.61 15.23
C GLN A 395 0.97 16.45 14.29
N ILE A 396 -0.14 15.93 14.80
CA ILE A 396 -1.39 15.82 14.05
C ILE A 396 -1.85 17.20 13.55
N ALA A 397 -1.98 18.18 14.44
CA ALA A 397 -2.41 19.54 14.07
C ALA A 397 -1.44 20.19 13.06
N ALA A 398 -0.14 19.95 13.19
CA ALA A 398 0.86 20.44 12.25
C ALA A 398 0.72 19.83 10.86
N TYR A 399 0.44 18.53 10.76
CA TYR A 399 0.15 17.91 9.47
C TYR A 399 -1.16 18.43 8.86
N GLU A 400 -2.19 18.73 9.68
CA GLU A 400 -3.43 19.35 9.20
C GLU A 400 -3.19 20.76 8.65
N ASP A 401 -2.41 21.58 9.34
CA ASP A 401 -2.01 22.91 8.88
C ASP A 401 -1.18 22.83 7.59
N MET A 402 -0.21 21.91 7.50
CA MET A 402 0.52 21.69 6.25
C MET A 402 -0.41 21.23 5.11
N LEU A 403 -1.36 20.34 5.39
CA LEU A 403 -2.34 19.90 4.38
C LEU A 403 -3.10 21.09 3.82
N GLU A 404 -3.59 21.97 4.70
CA GLU A 404 -4.29 23.20 4.31
C GLU A 404 -3.39 24.11 3.46
N ARG A 405 -2.15 24.36 3.89
CA ARG A 405 -1.21 25.24 3.19
C ARG A 405 -0.83 24.75 1.81
N TYR A 406 -0.45 23.48 1.69
CA TYR A 406 -0.12 22.89 0.39
C TYR A 406 -1.34 22.88 -0.54
N SER A 407 -2.54 22.66 0.02
CA SER A 407 -3.78 22.63 -0.75
C SER A 407 -4.18 24.02 -1.24
N HIS A 408 -4.00 25.02 -0.39
CA HIS A 408 -4.18 26.42 -0.71
C HIS A 408 -3.19 26.87 -1.79
N TYR A 409 -1.90 26.54 -1.61
CA TYR A 409 -0.85 26.83 -2.58
C TYR A 409 -1.15 26.20 -3.94
N LEU A 410 -1.57 24.93 -3.97
CA LEU A 410 -1.98 24.26 -5.20
C LEU A 410 -3.18 24.98 -5.85
N ARG A 411 -4.22 25.32 -5.07
CA ARG A 411 -5.42 26.01 -5.59
C ARG A 411 -5.09 27.36 -6.20
N GLU A 412 -4.30 28.18 -5.52
CA GLU A 412 -4.03 29.54 -5.93
C GLU A 412 -2.93 29.65 -6.98
N LYS A 413 -1.86 28.85 -6.86
CA LYS A 413 -0.65 29.01 -7.66
C LYS A 413 -0.56 28.00 -8.81
N CYS A 414 -1.44 27.00 -8.92
CA CYS A 414 -1.34 25.96 -9.96
C CYS A 414 -1.08 26.50 -11.37
N HIS A 415 -1.75 27.58 -11.77
CA HIS A 415 -1.63 28.19 -13.09
C HIS A 415 -0.28 28.89 -13.33
N LEU A 416 0.48 29.18 -12.27
CA LEU A 416 1.82 29.79 -12.31
C LEU A 416 2.94 28.76 -12.14
N LEU A 417 2.60 27.55 -11.71
CA LEU A 417 3.57 26.49 -11.48
C LEU A 417 3.93 25.80 -12.79
N SER A 418 5.21 25.47 -12.93
CA SER A 418 5.61 24.48 -13.93
C SER A 418 4.92 23.15 -13.63
N PRO A 419 4.67 22.29 -14.63
CA PRO A 419 4.11 20.97 -14.41
C PRO A 419 4.84 20.17 -13.32
N MET A 420 6.18 20.19 -13.32
CA MET A 420 7.00 19.51 -12.30
C MET A 420 6.77 20.06 -10.88
N ALA A 421 6.54 21.38 -10.75
CA ALA A 421 6.19 21.99 -9.48
C ALA A 421 4.79 21.57 -8.99
N ILE A 422 3.81 21.45 -9.90
CA ILE A 422 2.47 20.96 -9.58
C ILE A 422 2.55 19.51 -9.05
N VAL A 423 3.35 18.67 -9.73
CA VAL A 423 3.61 17.29 -9.34
C VAL A 423 4.18 17.22 -7.92
N TRP A 424 5.24 17.99 -7.66
CA TRP A 424 5.87 18.01 -6.35
C TRP A 424 4.88 18.44 -5.26
N VAL A 425 4.10 19.51 -5.48
CA VAL A 425 3.07 19.94 -4.50
C VAL A 425 2.03 18.83 -4.25
N ALA A 426 1.58 18.15 -5.30
CA ALA A 426 0.60 17.08 -5.19
C ALA A 426 1.14 15.84 -4.45
N GLU A 427 2.40 15.48 -4.67
CA GLU A 427 3.08 14.41 -3.93
C GLU A 427 3.20 14.76 -2.43
N ARG A 428 3.62 16.00 -2.12
CA ARG A 428 3.70 16.45 -0.73
C ARG A 428 2.35 16.40 -0.04
N LEU A 429 1.27 16.79 -0.74
CA LEU A 429 -0.10 16.64 -0.23
C LEU A 429 -0.44 15.18 0.09
N ALA A 430 -0.22 14.26 -0.85
CA ALA A 430 -0.49 12.85 -0.65
C ALA A 430 0.33 12.26 0.51
N GLY A 431 1.60 12.65 0.64
CA GLY A 431 2.46 12.25 1.75
C GLY A 431 1.93 12.75 3.11
N ILE A 432 1.43 13.99 3.17
CA ILE A 432 0.81 14.57 4.36
C ILE A 432 -0.47 13.81 4.74
N GLU A 433 -1.36 13.55 3.77
CA GLU A 433 -2.60 12.79 3.99
C GLU A 433 -2.31 11.37 4.49
N ASN A 434 -1.27 10.73 3.93
CA ASN A 434 -0.83 9.42 4.36
C ASN A 434 -0.37 9.44 5.83
N GLN A 435 0.45 10.41 6.23
CA GLN A 435 0.89 10.54 7.63
C GLN A 435 -0.27 10.83 8.59
N LEU A 436 -1.21 11.69 8.22
CA LEU A 436 -2.40 11.98 9.04
C LEU A 436 -3.23 10.72 9.32
N SER A 437 -3.40 9.88 8.31
CA SER A 437 -4.18 8.65 8.47
C SER A 437 -3.44 7.57 9.27
N VAL A 438 -2.11 7.61 9.36
CA VAL A 438 -1.32 6.79 10.29
C VAL A 438 -1.45 7.29 11.73
N LEU A 439 -1.38 8.62 11.93
CA LEU A 439 -1.47 9.24 13.26
C LEU A 439 -2.89 9.20 13.84
N ARG A 440 -3.92 9.12 12.99
CA ARG A 440 -5.34 8.97 13.39
C ARG A 440 -5.96 7.67 12.89
N PRO A 441 -5.53 6.50 13.40
CA PRO A 441 -6.09 5.22 12.96
C PRO A 441 -7.57 5.06 13.35
N ASN A 442 -8.02 5.75 14.41
CA ASN A 442 -9.36 5.58 14.99
C ASN A 442 -10.35 6.72 14.66
N CYS A 443 -9.95 7.80 13.99
CA CYS A 443 -10.88 8.89 13.60
C CYS A 443 -11.70 8.60 12.33
N LEU A 444 -11.79 7.33 11.92
CA LEU A 444 -12.85 6.87 11.02
C LEU A 444 -14.20 6.74 11.73
N GLU A 445 -14.29 7.02 13.04
CA GLU A 445 -15.56 7.37 13.67
C GLU A 445 -15.99 8.78 13.23
N VAL A 446 -17.05 8.78 12.43
CA VAL A 446 -17.75 9.92 11.83
C VAL A 446 -18.07 10.99 12.89
N GLY A 447 -17.23 12.03 12.95
CA GLY A 447 -17.44 13.16 13.83
C GLY A 447 -16.45 14.28 13.61
N SER A 448 -16.78 15.20 12.70
CA SER A 448 -16.19 16.54 12.58
C SER A 448 -14.65 16.63 12.44
N LEU A 449 -14.17 16.42 11.22
CA LEU A 449 -12.97 17.10 10.71
C LEU A 449 -13.31 17.74 9.37
N PRO A 450 -12.80 18.94 9.06
CA PRO A 450 -12.96 19.56 7.74
C PRO A 450 -12.01 18.86 6.75
N CYS A 451 -12.32 17.62 6.41
CA CYS A 451 -11.73 16.93 5.25
C CYS A 451 -12.29 17.56 3.98
N SER A 452 -11.61 18.57 3.43
CA SER A 452 -12.04 19.19 2.16
C SER A 452 -10.94 19.99 1.47
N SER A 453 -9.91 19.30 0.96
CA SER A 453 -8.92 19.95 0.09
C SER A 453 -8.54 19.18 -1.17
N LEU A 454 -8.61 17.85 -1.16
CA LEU A 454 -9.01 17.10 -2.35
C LEU A 454 -10.47 16.74 -2.14
N ARG A 455 -11.34 17.15 -3.06
CA ARG A 455 -12.79 16.95 -2.98
C ARG A 455 -13.09 15.46 -2.73
N MET A 456 -13.27 15.05 -1.46
CA MET A 456 -14.22 14.00 -1.15
C MET A 456 -15.57 14.59 -1.55
N LEU A 457 -15.94 14.34 -2.81
CA LEU A 457 -17.23 14.70 -3.35
C LEU A 457 -18.24 14.03 -2.43
N ILE A 458 -18.88 14.82 -1.54
CA ILE A 458 -20.10 14.38 -0.87
C ILE A 458 -21.08 14.17 -2.01
N LEU A 459 -21.19 12.91 -2.46
CA LEU A 459 -22.09 12.54 -3.53
C LEU A 459 -23.50 12.90 -3.08
N GLN A 460 -24.23 13.58 -3.96
CA GLN A 460 -25.62 13.93 -3.74
C GLN A 460 -26.49 12.80 -4.26
N THR A 461 -27.46 12.39 -3.44
CA THR A 461 -28.45 11.42 -3.85
C THR A 461 -29.53 12.10 -4.66
N ILE A 462 -29.65 11.75 -5.94
CA ILE A 462 -30.71 12.24 -6.83
C ILE A 462 -31.57 11.06 -7.24
N ARG A 463 -32.88 11.14 -7.02
CA ARG A 463 -33.81 10.11 -7.47
C ARG A 463 -34.42 10.46 -8.83
N ILE A 464 -34.37 9.50 -9.74
CA ILE A 464 -34.90 9.64 -11.10
C ILE A 464 -35.82 8.48 -11.48
N TYR A 465 -36.63 8.69 -12.52
CA TYR A 465 -37.35 7.61 -13.21
C TYR A 465 -36.56 7.12 -14.43
N CYS A 466 -36.47 5.80 -14.57
CA CYS A 466 -35.83 5.10 -15.69
C CYS A 466 -36.85 4.19 -16.40
N PRO A 467 -36.96 4.21 -17.74
CA PRO A 467 -37.83 3.26 -18.47
C PRO A 467 -37.51 1.79 -18.15
N LYS A 468 -38.55 1.01 -17.83
CA LYS A 468 -38.44 -0.39 -17.37
C LYS A 468 -38.08 -1.37 -18.50
N TYR A 469 -38.49 -1.08 -19.73
CA TYR A 469 -38.50 -2.07 -20.82
C TYR A 469 -37.20 -2.23 -21.60
N GLU A 470 -36.18 -1.42 -21.30
CA GLU A 470 -34.84 -1.63 -21.84
C GLU A 470 -33.81 -1.26 -20.77
N THR A 471 -33.20 -2.28 -20.16
CA THR A 471 -31.83 -2.29 -19.62
C THR A 471 -31.53 -1.68 -18.23
N HIS A 472 -30.35 -2.06 -17.69
CA HIS A 472 -29.82 -1.64 -16.39
C HIS A 472 -29.75 -0.10 -16.28
N PRO A 473 -30.00 0.54 -15.11
CA PRO A 473 -29.97 2.00 -14.95
C PRO A 473 -28.75 2.73 -15.54
N TRP A 474 -27.61 2.04 -15.59
CA TRP A 474 -26.36 2.53 -16.16
C TRP A 474 -26.41 2.75 -17.67
N GLU A 475 -27.25 2.04 -18.41
CA GLU A 475 -27.36 2.24 -19.84
C GLU A 475 -28.06 3.55 -20.19
N ILE A 476 -29.04 3.97 -19.39
CA ILE A 476 -29.71 5.27 -19.53
C ILE A 476 -28.73 6.39 -19.15
N ILE A 477 -28.01 6.23 -18.04
CA ILE A 477 -26.95 7.17 -17.63
C ILE A 477 -25.92 7.36 -18.75
N ARG A 478 -25.53 6.28 -19.43
CA ARG A 478 -24.62 6.33 -20.58
C ARG A 478 -25.24 6.99 -21.81
N LYS A 479 -26.49 6.67 -22.17
CA LYS A 479 -27.20 7.31 -23.30
C LYS A 479 -27.33 8.82 -23.11
N LEU A 480 -27.45 9.27 -21.86
CA LEU A 480 -27.53 10.68 -21.48
C LEU A 480 -26.16 11.33 -21.21
N ASP A 481 -25.06 10.60 -21.46
CA ASP A 481 -23.68 11.04 -21.27
C ASP A 481 -23.33 11.39 -19.80
N LEU A 482 -24.08 10.91 -18.83
CA LEU A 482 -23.93 11.26 -17.41
C LEU A 482 -22.85 10.42 -16.67
N GLY A 483 -22.11 9.57 -17.38
CA GLY A 483 -21.18 8.60 -16.78
C GLY A 483 -19.92 9.20 -16.15
N ASP A 484 -19.60 10.45 -16.47
CA ASP A 484 -18.50 11.22 -15.87
C ASP A 484 -18.87 11.79 -14.49
N ILE A 485 -20.16 11.97 -14.20
CA ILE A 485 -20.67 12.65 -13.00
C ILE A 485 -21.53 11.78 -12.08
N VAL A 486 -22.06 10.66 -12.57
CA VAL A 486 -22.76 9.67 -11.75
C VAL A 486 -21.76 8.59 -11.33
N ARG A 487 -21.64 8.36 -10.03
CA ARG A 487 -20.71 7.38 -9.45
C ARG A 487 -21.37 6.05 -9.10
N GLU A 488 -22.67 6.07 -8.80
CA GLU A 488 -23.45 4.85 -8.53
C GLU A 488 -24.93 5.04 -8.87
N ALA A 489 -25.61 3.93 -9.18
CA ALA A 489 -27.03 3.89 -9.50
C ALA A 489 -27.68 2.70 -8.80
N VAL A 490 -28.47 2.97 -7.75
CA VAL A 490 -29.16 1.96 -6.94
C VAL A 490 -30.61 1.83 -7.40
N PRO A 491 -31.00 0.71 -8.04
CA PRO A 491 -32.38 0.50 -8.45
C PRO A 491 -33.25 0.15 -7.22
N LEU A 492 -34.39 0.84 -7.09
CA LEU A 492 -35.26 0.79 -5.93
C LEU A 492 -36.60 0.08 -6.17
N GLU A 493 -36.77 -0.66 -7.26
CA GLU A 493 -37.95 -1.51 -7.48
C GLU A 493 -37.54 -2.96 -7.73
N ASP A 494 -38.43 -3.87 -7.33
CA ASP A 494 -38.39 -5.28 -7.69
C ASP A 494 -39.21 -5.51 -8.98
N GLN A 495 -38.90 -6.57 -9.72
CA GLN A 495 -39.33 -6.80 -11.11
C GLN A 495 -40.87 -6.84 -11.34
N MET A 496 -41.69 -6.75 -10.30
CA MET A 496 -43.11 -7.10 -10.30
C MET A 496 -44.12 -5.94 -10.41
N SER A 497 -43.70 -4.66 -10.51
CA SER A 497 -44.64 -3.54 -10.75
C SER A 497 -45.08 -3.47 -12.24
N PRO A 498 -46.37 -3.27 -12.59
CA PRO A 498 -46.79 -3.11 -13.99
C PRO A 498 -46.46 -1.72 -14.58
N GLN A 499 -45.68 -0.90 -13.88
CA GLN A 499 -45.34 0.48 -14.30
C GLN A 499 -44.20 0.48 -15.33
N GLU A 500 -44.28 1.38 -16.32
CA GLU A 500 -43.29 1.55 -17.39
C GLU A 500 -41.98 2.22 -16.92
N LEU A 501 -41.89 2.65 -15.66
CA LEU A 501 -40.77 3.38 -15.08
C LEU A 501 -40.32 2.74 -13.76
N VAL A 502 -39.01 2.70 -13.53
CA VAL A 502 -38.34 2.23 -12.30
C VAL A 502 -37.68 3.41 -11.62
N GLN A 503 -37.82 3.52 -10.30
CA GLN A 503 -37.08 4.51 -9.52
C GLN A 503 -35.64 4.09 -9.26
N VAL A 504 -34.71 5.03 -9.44
CA VAL A 504 -33.27 4.82 -9.22
C VAL A 504 -32.72 5.96 -8.38
N ASP A 505 -32.04 5.63 -7.29
CA ASP A 505 -31.22 6.59 -6.54
C ASP A 505 -29.81 6.65 -7.17
N LEU A 506 -29.41 7.83 -7.61
CA LEU A 506 -28.10 8.10 -8.17
C LEU A 506 -27.19 8.75 -7.13
N ALA A 507 -25.96 8.27 -7.01
CA ALA A 507 -24.89 8.98 -6.31
C ALA A 507 -24.19 9.91 -7.32
N VAL A 508 -24.46 11.20 -7.23
CA VAL A 508 -24.03 12.20 -8.24
C VAL A 508 -23.03 13.17 -7.65
N GLU A 509 -21.98 13.49 -8.41
CA GLU A 509 -21.09 14.58 -8.05
C GLU A 509 -21.83 15.91 -7.94
N PRO A 510 -21.54 16.77 -6.95
CA PRO A 510 -22.18 18.07 -6.80
C PRO A 510 -22.17 18.93 -8.08
N SER A 511 -21.09 18.89 -8.87
CA SER A 511 -20.96 19.56 -10.18
C SER A 511 -21.94 19.06 -11.24
N GLY A 512 -22.35 17.79 -11.15
CA GLY A 512 -23.23 17.12 -12.11
C GLY A 512 -24.72 17.24 -11.80
N VAL A 513 -25.11 17.72 -10.62
CA VAL A 513 -26.50 17.76 -10.15
C VAL A 513 -27.42 18.48 -11.13
N SER A 514 -27.05 19.70 -11.56
CA SER A 514 -27.85 20.49 -12.49
C SER A 514 -28.03 19.79 -13.85
N ARG A 515 -27.01 19.06 -14.30
CA ARG A 515 -27.03 18.31 -15.56
C ARG A 515 -27.93 17.09 -15.47
N VAL A 516 -27.87 16.33 -14.38
CA VAL A 516 -28.81 15.22 -14.12
C VAL A 516 -30.25 15.76 -14.05
N ARG A 517 -30.48 16.88 -13.37
CA ARG A 517 -31.82 17.51 -13.29
C ARG A 517 -32.35 18.01 -14.63
N GLY A 518 -31.48 18.39 -15.56
CA GLY A 518 -31.87 18.83 -16.90
C GLY A 518 -32.10 17.69 -17.89
N LEU A 519 -31.50 16.51 -17.66
CA LEU A 519 -31.52 15.38 -18.59
C LEU A 519 -32.40 14.21 -18.15
N CYS A 520 -32.66 14.07 -16.85
CA CYS A 520 -33.46 12.98 -16.29
C CYS A 520 -34.80 13.48 -15.75
N GLN A 521 -35.83 12.64 -15.84
CA GLN A 521 -37.09 12.88 -15.14
C GLN A 521 -36.90 12.65 -13.64
N LEU A 522 -36.98 13.73 -12.86
CA LEU A 522 -36.83 13.68 -11.42
C LEU A 522 -38.08 13.13 -10.74
N VAL A 523 -37.90 12.47 -9.60
CA VAL A 523 -39.01 12.19 -8.68
C VAL A 523 -39.30 13.46 -7.88
N GLU A 524 -40.44 14.11 -8.15
CA GLU A 524 -40.77 15.45 -7.59
C GLU A 524 -41.20 15.45 -6.11
N PHE A 525 -41.38 14.28 -5.51
CA PHE A 525 -41.78 14.17 -4.11
C PHE A 525 -40.57 14.22 -3.17
N GLN A 526 -40.81 14.67 -1.93
CA GLN A 526 -39.80 14.55 -0.88
C GLN A 526 -39.46 13.07 -0.70
N ARG A 527 -38.21 12.71 -0.98
CA ARG A 527 -37.68 11.35 -0.85
C ARG A 527 -38.13 10.76 0.49
N LEU A 528 -38.75 9.57 0.45
CA LEU A 528 -39.22 8.82 1.62
C LEU A 528 -40.38 9.48 2.39
N SER A 529 -41.15 10.36 1.77
CA SER A 529 -42.43 10.85 2.31
C SER A 529 -43.55 9.80 2.21
N GLU A 530 -44.74 10.12 2.75
CA GLU A 530 -45.93 9.26 2.62
C GLU A 530 -46.45 9.17 1.18
N ASP A 531 -46.10 10.16 0.36
CA ASP A 531 -46.42 10.22 -1.07
C ASP A 531 -45.39 9.50 -1.95
N ASP A 532 -44.28 9.02 -1.36
CA ASP A 532 -43.27 8.27 -2.08
C ASP A 532 -43.87 6.95 -2.59
N PRO A 533 -43.83 6.68 -3.91
CA PRO A 533 -44.46 5.47 -4.45
C PRO A 533 -43.88 4.17 -3.87
N ILE A 534 -42.60 4.15 -3.45
CA ILE A 534 -41.99 3.00 -2.77
C ILE A 534 -42.69 2.71 -1.44
N ILE A 535 -43.15 3.75 -0.74
CA ILE A 535 -43.90 3.67 0.52
C ILE A 535 -45.35 3.27 0.24
N GLN A 536 -46.01 3.87 -0.76
CA GLN A 536 -47.40 3.57 -1.08
C GLN A 536 -47.62 2.12 -1.53
N MET A 537 -46.65 1.55 -2.26
CA MET A 537 -46.69 0.20 -2.82
C MET A 537 -46.45 -0.91 -1.78
N GLN A 538 -46.08 -0.59 -0.54
CA GLN A 538 -45.86 -1.63 0.48
C GLN A 538 -47.17 -2.36 0.84
N PRO A 539 -47.17 -3.71 0.84
CA PRO A 539 -48.37 -4.50 1.05
C PRO A 539 -48.82 -4.44 2.51
N ASN A 540 -50.12 -4.20 2.73
CA ASN A 540 -50.84 -4.26 4.01
C ASN A 540 -50.33 -3.34 5.15
N GLY A 541 -51.26 -2.87 5.98
CA GLY A 541 -50.97 -2.05 7.16
C GLY A 541 -51.33 -0.56 7.00
N GLY A 542 -51.46 0.13 8.14
CA GLY A 542 -51.69 1.57 8.17
C GLY A 542 -50.50 2.38 7.66
N PRO A 543 -50.65 3.72 7.49
CA PRO A 543 -49.61 4.59 6.91
C PRO A 543 -48.22 4.42 7.54
N HIS A 544 -48.14 4.27 8.87
CA HIS A 544 -46.89 4.05 9.59
C HIS A 544 -46.20 2.72 9.24
N MET A 545 -46.97 1.63 9.09
CA MET A 545 -46.41 0.32 8.75
C MET A 545 -45.89 0.28 7.32
N LYS A 546 -46.61 0.92 6.39
CA LYS A 546 -46.14 1.10 5.01
C LYS A 546 -44.82 1.88 4.95
N LYS A 547 -44.72 2.94 5.75
CA LYS A 547 -43.51 3.75 5.86
C LYS A 547 -42.32 2.94 6.39
N PHE A 548 -42.52 2.19 7.47
CA PHE A 548 -41.52 1.29 8.04
C PHE A 548 -41.04 0.23 7.03
N ASN A 549 -41.97 -0.41 6.32
CA ASN A 549 -41.66 -1.43 5.33
C ASN A 549 -40.88 -0.85 4.14
N GLY A 550 -41.27 0.33 3.65
CA GLY A 550 -40.58 0.95 2.52
C GLY A 550 -39.18 1.45 2.90
N TYR A 551 -38.98 1.92 4.13
CA TYR A 551 -37.65 2.30 4.62
C TYR A 551 -36.74 1.09 4.73
N ASN A 552 -37.23 -0.02 5.29
CA ASN A 552 -36.47 -1.26 5.38
C ASN A 552 -36.14 -1.83 4.00
N TYR A 553 -37.06 -1.72 3.05
CA TYR A 553 -36.84 -2.14 1.67
C TYR A 553 -35.69 -1.34 1.02
N VAL A 554 -35.75 0.00 1.09
CA VAL A 554 -34.67 0.86 0.55
C VAL A 554 -33.35 0.56 1.27
N LEU A 555 -33.36 0.47 2.60
CA LEU A 555 -32.18 0.11 3.40
C LEU A 555 -31.53 -1.20 2.95
N GLN A 556 -32.33 -2.21 2.64
CA GLN A 556 -31.85 -3.49 2.13
C GLN A 556 -31.16 -3.33 0.76
N ARG A 557 -31.75 -2.56 -0.16
CA ARG A 557 -31.15 -2.27 -1.48
C ARG A 557 -29.80 -1.55 -1.36
N TYR A 558 -29.68 -0.60 -0.44
CA TYR A 558 -28.40 0.06 -0.14
C TYR A 558 -27.36 -0.92 0.42
N LYS A 559 -27.74 -1.83 1.32
CA LYS A 559 -26.83 -2.86 1.85
C LYS A 559 -26.38 -3.85 0.77
N GLU A 560 -27.28 -4.27 -0.10
CA GLU A 560 -26.97 -5.16 -1.22
C GLU A 560 -25.98 -4.50 -2.17
N ALA A 561 -26.27 -3.27 -2.61
CA ALA A 561 -25.40 -2.52 -3.50
C ALA A 561 -24.03 -2.23 -2.85
N ARG A 562 -24.00 -1.87 -1.56
CA ARG A 562 -22.75 -1.72 -0.78
C ARG A 562 -21.92 -3.00 -0.75
N SER A 563 -22.56 -4.16 -0.55
CA SER A 563 -21.82 -5.43 -0.43
C SER A 563 -21.07 -5.81 -1.71
N LEU A 564 -21.53 -5.30 -2.86
CA LEU A 564 -20.91 -5.47 -4.17
C LEU A 564 -19.79 -4.44 -4.47
N ARG A 565 -19.60 -3.43 -3.62
CA ARG A 565 -18.77 -2.23 -3.91
C ARG A 565 -17.77 -1.87 -2.80
N GLN A 566 -17.28 -2.85 -2.05
CA GLN A 566 -16.47 -2.68 -0.82
C GLN A 566 -15.11 -1.95 -0.97
N LEU A 567 -14.73 -1.47 -2.16
CA LEU A 567 -13.38 -0.98 -2.47
C LEU A 567 -13.28 0.53 -2.77
N ASP A 568 -14.40 1.27 -2.86
CA ASP A 568 -14.42 2.72 -3.10
C ASP A 568 -14.74 3.48 -1.80
N GLY A 569 -13.79 4.29 -1.31
CA GLY A 569 -13.95 5.05 -0.07
C GLY A 569 -15.04 6.12 -0.12
N ALA A 570 -15.22 6.82 -1.25
CA ALA A 570 -16.23 7.88 -1.38
C ALA A 570 -17.65 7.28 -1.50
N LEU A 571 -17.78 6.19 -2.26
CA LEU A 571 -19.05 5.44 -2.32
C LEU A 571 -19.38 4.78 -0.98
N MET A 572 -18.39 4.25 -0.26
CA MET A 572 -18.62 3.65 1.05
C MET A 572 -19.12 4.68 2.07
N LEU A 573 -18.54 5.89 2.08
CA LEU A 573 -19.04 7.00 2.91
C LEU A 573 -20.46 7.42 2.51
N TRP A 574 -20.76 7.45 1.21
CA TRP A 574 -22.11 7.71 0.72
C TRP A 574 -23.11 6.63 1.18
N TYR A 575 -22.77 5.35 1.01
CA TYR A 575 -23.57 4.22 1.49
C TYR A 575 -23.79 4.27 3.00
N GLU A 576 -22.75 4.56 3.78
CA GLU A 576 -22.84 4.64 5.23
C GLU A 576 -23.74 5.77 5.69
N LYS A 577 -23.61 6.95 5.08
CA LYS A 577 -24.51 8.08 5.32
C LYS A 577 -25.96 7.69 5.03
N GLU A 578 -26.24 7.17 3.85
CA GLU A 578 -27.61 6.82 3.44
C GLU A 578 -28.22 5.71 4.32
N ILE A 579 -27.42 4.69 4.68
CA ILE A 579 -27.82 3.62 5.59
C ILE A 579 -28.09 4.15 7.01
N MET A 580 -27.24 5.03 7.51
CA MET A 580 -27.37 5.64 8.84
C MET A 580 -28.59 6.56 8.92
N ASP A 581 -28.78 7.40 7.90
CA ASP A 581 -29.95 8.27 7.79
C ASP A 581 -31.23 7.43 7.79
N LEU A 582 -31.29 6.37 6.96
CA LEU A 582 -32.43 5.44 6.93
C LEU A 582 -32.68 4.76 8.28
N LYS A 583 -31.63 4.24 8.94
CA LYS A 583 -31.76 3.62 10.27
C LYS A 583 -32.29 4.61 11.31
N SER A 584 -31.76 5.82 11.35
CA SER A 584 -32.22 6.86 12.27
C SER A 584 -33.69 7.22 12.03
N HIS A 585 -34.13 7.27 10.76
CA HIS A 585 -35.53 7.48 10.43
C HIS A 585 -36.42 6.31 10.87
N ILE A 586 -35.97 5.06 10.73
CA ILE A 586 -36.71 3.88 11.20
C ILE A 586 -36.82 3.87 12.73
N GLU A 587 -35.73 4.19 13.45
CA GLU A 587 -35.72 4.27 14.92
C GLU A 587 -36.71 5.30 15.46
N ARG A 588 -36.79 6.49 14.82
CA ARG A 588 -37.75 7.54 15.19
C ARG A 588 -39.21 7.14 14.98
N LEU A 589 -39.50 6.11 14.19
CA LEU A 589 -40.86 5.60 14.00
C LEU A 589 -41.30 4.66 15.15
N GLY A 590 -40.44 4.34 16.11
CA GLY A 590 -40.82 3.68 17.36
C GLY A 590 -41.05 2.16 17.25
N TYR A 591 -40.39 1.49 16.31
CA TYR A 591 -40.53 0.05 16.05
C TYR A 591 -39.32 -0.79 16.51
N PHE A 592 -38.55 -0.31 17.50
CA PHE A 592 -37.50 -1.07 18.17
C PHE A 592 -37.79 -1.25 19.66
#